data_AF-A0A845AH18-F1
#
_entry.id   AF-A0A845AH18-F1
#
_cell.length_a   1.000
_cell.length_b   1.000
_cell.length_c   1.000
_cell.angle_alpha   90.00
_cell.angle_beta   90.00
_cell.angle_gamma   90.00
#
_symmetry.space_group_name_H-M   'P 1'
#
loop_
_entity.id
_entity.type
_entity.pdbx_description
1 polymer ?
#
loop_
_entity_poly.entity_id
_entity_poly.type
_entity_poly.pdbx_seq_one_letter_code
_entity_poly.pdbx_strand_id
1 'polypeptide(L)' 'MKMLSLIFGLLLAIATFVWFFYFVPLGCGMNPTGCRERFDVLSSIGLLHFWAPLAVACGAIFYGARRS' A
#
# COMPACT_ATOMS: atom_id res chain seq x y z
N MET A 1 -4.21 20.26 -11.24
CA MET A 1 -3.49 19.01 -11.59
C MET A 1 -2.47 18.62 -10.52
N LYS A 2 -1.51 19.51 -10.19
CA LYS A 2 -0.42 19.27 -9.22
C LYS A 2 -0.88 18.87 -7.80
N MET A 3 -1.80 19.64 -7.21
CA MET A 3 -2.32 19.37 -5.86
C MET A 3 -3.13 18.06 -5.82
N LEU A 4 -3.87 17.75 -6.90
CA LEU A 4 -4.61 16.49 -7.03
C LEU A 4 -3.69 15.27 -7.08
N SER A 5 -2.58 15.31 -7.82
CA SER A 5 -1.61 14.20 -7.85
C SER A 5 -0.93 13.97 -6.51
N LEU A 6 -0.64 15.04 -5.75
CA LEU A 6 -0.05 14.95 -4.42
C LEU A 6 -1.04 14.37 -3.41
N ILE A 7 -2.28 14.87 -3.39
CA ILE A 7 -3.34 14.36 -2.50
C ILE A 7 -3.65 12.91 -2.82
N PHE A 8 -3.76 12.56 -4.10
CA PHE A 8 -4.01 11.18 -4.53
C PHE A 8 -2.88 10.24 -4.09
N GLY A 9 -1.63 10.61 -4.34
CA GLY A 9 -0.49 9.80 -3.91
C GLY A 9 -0.40 9.64 -2.40
N LEU A 10 -0.69 10.70 -1.63
CA LEU A 10 -0.71 10.65 -0.17
C LEU A 10 -1.83 9.74 0.35
N LEU A 11 -3.05 9.88 -0.17
CA LEU A 11 -4.19 9.03 0.19
C LEU A 11 -3.91 7.56 -0.14
N LEU A 12 -3.33 7.30 -1.31
CA LEU A 12 -2.99 5.95 -1.74
C LEU A 12 -1.91 5.33 -0.84
N ALA A 13 -0.90 6.11 -0.44
CA ALA A 13 0.11 5.65 0.52
C ALA A 13 -0.51 5.28 1.87
N ILE A 14 -1.36 6.15 2.43
CA ILE A 14 -2.05 5.89 3.71
C ILE A 14 -2.94 4.64 3.58
N ALA A 15 -3.73 4.54 2.52
CA ALA A 15 -4.60 3.39 2.27
C ALA A 15 -3.80 2.08 2.16
N THR A 16 -2.63 2.11 1.52
CA THR A 16 -1.74 0.95 1.40
C THR A 16 -1.23 0.49 2.77
N PHE A 17 -0.81 1.44 3.62
CA PHE A 17 -0.37 1.13 4.99
C PHE A 17 -1.52 0.55 5.82
N VAL A 18 -2.70 1.19 5.81
CA VAL A 18 -3.87 0.71 6.56
C VAL A 18 -4.32 -0.68 6.05
N TRP A 19 -4.31 -0.90 4.75
CA TRP A 19 -4.64 -2.19 4.16
C TRP A 19 -3.69 -3.30 4.64
N PHE A 20 -2.38 -3.10 4.48
CA PHE A 20 -1.39 -4.14 4.74
C PHE A 20 -1.17 -4.41 6.23
N PHE A 21 -1.11 -3.36 7.06
CA PHE A 21 -0.84 -3.52 8.50
C PHE A 21 -2.09 -3.73 9.34
N TYR A 22 -3.29 -3.42 8.84
CA TYR A 22 -4.52 -3.52 9.61
C TYR A 22 -5.47 -4.55 9.02
N PHE A 23 -5.93 -4.37 7.78
CA PHE A 23 -6.95 -5.25 7.19
C PHE A 23 -6.46 -6.66 6.91
N VAL A 24 -5.25 -6.83 6.39
CA VAL A 24 -4.66 -8.16 6.12
C VAL A 24 -4.51 -8.98 7.41
N PRO A 25 -3.85 -8.50 8.48
CA PRO A 25 -3.75 -9.26 9.72
C PRO A 25 -5.10 -9.43 10.43
N LEU A 26 -6.01 -8.45 10.34
CA LEU A 26 -7.36 -8.59 10.89
C LEU A 26 -8.14 -9.70 10.18
N GLY A 27 -8.08 -9.76 8.85
CA GLY A 27 -8.68 -10.83 8.05
C GLY A 27 -8.07 -12.20 8.36
N CYS A 28 -6.75 -12.27 8.55
CA CYS A 28 -6.08 -13.49 9.00
C CYS A 28 -6.47 -13.92 10.41
N GLY A 29 -6.63 -12.98 11.33
CA GLY A 29 -7.12 -13.25 12.69
C GLY A 29 -8.56 -13.76 12.71
N MET A 30 -9.39 -13.31 11.78
CA MET A 30 -10.77 -13.77 11.61
C MET A 30 -10.88 -15.12 10.88
N ASN A 31 -9.89 -15.51 10.07
CA ASN A 31 -9.86 -16.79 9.35
C ASN A 31 -8.49 -17.49 9.39
N PRO A 32 -8.17 -18.24 10.46
CA PRO A 32 -6.83 -18.78 10.70
C PRO A 32 -6.43 -19.91 9.73
N THR A 33 -7.36 -20.51 8.99
CA THR A 33 -7.06 -21.60 8.03
C THR A 33 -6.49 -21.07 6.71
N GLY A 34 -6.76 -19.82 6.35
CA GLY A 34 -6.32 -19.21 5.08
C GLY A 34 -4.95 -18.54 5.15
N CYS A 35 -4.45 -18.22 6.35
CA CYS A 35 -3.22 -17.45 6.54
C CYS A 35 -2.12 -18.32 7.14
N ARG A 36 -1.47 -19.10 6.27
CA ARG A 36 -0.38 -20.02 6.65
C ARG A 36 1.02 -19.44 6.40
N GLU A 37 1.11 -18.36 5.62
CA GLU A 37 2.37 -17.65 5.35
C GLU A 37 2.58 -16.47 6.29
N ARG A 38 3.84 -16.18 6.63
CA ARG A 38 4.19 -14.92 7.29
C ARG A 38 3.99 -13.78 6.31
N PHE A 39 3.04 -12.89 6.63
CA PHE A 39 2.80 -11.65 5.90
C PHE A 39 3.88 -10.63 6.23
N ASP A 40 5.10 -10.93 5.82
CA ASP A 40 6.21 -10.00 5.86
C ASP A 40 6.15 -9.08 4.64
N VAL A 41 6.58 -7.83 4.84
CA VAL A 41 6.75 -6.85 3.75
C VAL A 41 7.71 -7.33 2.65
N LEU A 42 8.56 -8.31 2.95
CA LEU A 42 9.51 -8.94 2.02
C LEU A 42 8.99 -10.26 1.42
N SER A 43 7.81 -10.73 1.82
CA SER A 43 7.16 -11.90 1.20
C SER A 43 6.58 -11.51 -0.18
N SER A 44 6.37 -12.49 -1.05
CA SER A 44 5.71 -12.30 -2.36
C SER A 44 4.35 -11.59 -2.23
N ILE A 45 3.63 -11.85 -1.14
CA ILE A 45 2.36 -11.19 -0.82
C ILE A 45 2.60 -9.72 -0.44
N GLY A 46 3.64 -9.42 0.33
CA GLY A 46 4.08 -8.06 0.64
C GLY A 46 4.49 -7.28 -0.60
N LEU A 47 5.14 -7.93 -1.55
CA LEU A 47 5.52 -7.31 -2.81
C LEU A 47 4.28 -6.83 -3.61
N LEU A 48 3.25 -7.66 -3.69
CA LEU A 48 2.02 -7.36 -4.42
C LEU A 48 1.09 -6.39 -3.69
N HIS A 49 0.86 -6.59 -2.39
CA HIS A 49 -0.14 -5.81 -1.64
C HIS A 49 0.41 -4.56 -0.97
N PHE A 50 1.73 -4.45 -0.79
CA PHE A 50 2.36 -3.29 -0.15
C PHE A 50 3.25 -2.53 -1.13
N TRP A 51 4.23 -3.20 -1.77
CA TRP A 51 5.20 -2.50 -2.61
C TRP A 51 4.63 -1.96 -3.92
N ALA A 52 3.78 -2.72 -4.61
CA ALA A 52 3.20 -2.24 -5.86
C ALA A 52 2.30 -0.98 -5.67
N PRO A 53 1.35 -0.95 -4.72
CA PRO A 53 0.58 0.27 -4.45
C PRO A 53 1.44 1.43 -3.94
N LEU A 54 2.45 1.14 -3.11
CA LEU A 54 3.39 2.15 -2.61
C LEU A 54 4.21 2.78 -3.74
N ALA A 55 4.68 1.97 -4.70
CA ALA A 55 5.41 2.46 -5.87
C ALA A 55 4.54 3.38 -6.74
N VAL A 56 3.26 3.03 -6.92
CA VAL A 56 2.29 3.88 -7.63
C VAL A 56 2.06 5.20 -6.87
N ALA A 57 1.89 5.15 -5.55
CA ALA A 57 1.75 6.32 -4.71
C ALA A 57 2.97 7.25 -4.80
N CYS A 58 4.18 6.69 -4.68
CA CYS A 58 5.43 7.42 -4.84
C CYS A 58 5.57 8.01 -6.25
N GLY A 59 5.18 7.27 -7.29
CA GLY A 59 5.17 7.77 -8.67
C GLY A 59 4.23 8.97 -8.85
N ALA A 60 3.03 8.92 -8.26
CA ALA A 60 2.08 10.03 -8.30
C ALA A 60 2.59 11.28 -7.55
N ILE A 61 3.22 11.09 -6.38
CA ILE A 61 3.85 12.16 -5.61
C ILE A 61 5.01 12.77 -6.40
N PHE A 62 5.91 11.95 -6.92
CA PHE A 62 7.08 12.41 -7.67
C PHE A 62 6.69 13.13 -8.94
N TYR A 63 5.68 12.65 -9.66
CA TYR A 63 5.12 13.32 -10.83
C TYR A 63 4.52 14.68 -10.47
N GLY A 64 3.73 14.75 -9.40
CA GLY A 64 3.19 16.00 -8.87
C GLY A 64 4.28 16.99 -8.43
N ALA A 65 5.36 16.49 -7.84
CA ALA A 65 6.50 17.29 -7.40
C ALA A 65 7.42 17.73 -8.54
N ARG A 66 7.57 16.96 -9.63
CA ARG A 66 8.41 17.33 -10.78
C ARG A 66 7.72 18.28 -11.77
N ARG A 67 6.39 18.19 -11.92
CA ARG A 67 5.61 19.20 -12.67
C ARG A 67 5.38 20.49 -11.87
N SER A 68 6.22 20.74 -10.86
CA SER A 68 6.08 21.82 -9.89
C SER A 68 6.66 23.13 -10.35
#